data_AF-A0A960PJJ1-F1
#
_entry.id   AF-A0A960PJJ1-F1
#
_cell.length_a   1.000
_cell.length_b   1.000
_cell.length_c   1.000
_cell.angle_alpha   90.00
_cell.angle_beta   90.00
_cell.angle_gamma   90.00
#
_symmetry.space_group_name_H-M   'P 1'
#
loop_
_entity.id
_entity.type
_entity.pdbx_description
1 polymer ?
#
loop_
_entity_poly.entity_id
_entity_poly.type
_entity_poly.pdbx_seq_one_letter_code
_entity_poly.pdbx_strand_id
1 'polypeptide(L)'
;VDLEQREGRVHRFKGHAVRRNVAAQCAVAAWSAADDPWGALFDLAAESRTEDDSELVPFWVFPGDAKIERHVPLLPMSKEVGQLARLKRDVARYRLVFGQPRQDDLMEYLGEISEDKRRELRIDLSPNGGKPALT
;
A
#
# COMPACT_ATOMS: atom_id res chain seq x y z
N VAL A 1 2.04 -12.84 -15.75
CA VAL A 1 1.64 -11.55 -16.38
C VAL A 1 0.35 -10.98 -15.77
N ASP A 2 -0.66 -11.80 -15.44
CA ASP A 2 -1.99 -11.30 -15.07
C ASP A 2 -2.07 -10.60 -13.70
N LEU A 3 -1.34 -11.07 -12.68
CA LEU A 3 -1.46 -10.53 -11.31
C LEU A 3 -0.91 -9.11 -11.14
N GLU A 4 0.28 -8.86 -11.66
CA GLU A 4 0.94 -7.56 -11.54
C GLU A 4 0.21 -6.47 -12.33
N GLN A 5 -0.30 -6.81 -13.53
CA GLN A 5 -1.14 -5.90 -14.29
C GLN A 5 -2.48 -5.61 -13.60
N ARG A 6 -3.10 -6.62 -12.98
CA ARG A 6 -4.33 -6.44 -12.19
C ARG A 6 -4.08 -5.54 -10.97
N GLU A 7 -2.98 -5.76 -10.24
CA GLU A 7 -2.63 -4.91 -9.09
C GLU A 7 -2.36 -3.48 -9.50
N GLY A 8 -1.61 -3.24 -10.58
CA GLY A 8 -1.38 -1.88 -11.08
C GLY A 8 -2.68 -1.15 -11.45
N ARG A 9 -3.69 -1.86 -11.95
CA ARG A 9 -5.02 -1.27 -12.26
C ARG A 9 -5.83 -0.91 -11.01
N VAL A 10 -5.65 -1.67 -9.93
CA VAL A 10 -6.35 -1.45 -8.65
C VAL A 10 -5.64 -0.38 -7.82
N HIS A 11 -4.32 -0.47 -7.69
CA HIS A 11 -3.45 0.50 -7.01
C HIS A 11 -3.09 1.69 -7.92
N ARG A 12 -4.12 2.41 -8.37
CA ARG A 12 -3.96 3.59 -9.23
C ARG A 12 -3.94 4.89 -8.44
N PHE A 13 -3.33 5.92 -9.03
CA PHE A 13 -3.39 7.30 -8.55
C PHE A 13 -4.82 7.74 -8.26
N LYS A 14 -5.05 8.33 -7.08
CA LYS A 14 -6.38 8.76 -6.58
C LYS A 14 -7.44 7.65 -6.74
N GLY A 15 -7.07 6.41 -6.44
CA GLY A 15 -7.93 5.23 -6.52
C GLY A 15 -9.15 5.30 -5.60
N HIS A 16 -10.07 4.33 -5.74
CA HIS A 16 -11.35 4.37 -5.04
C HIS A 16 -11.21 4.34 -3.51
N ALA A 17 -10.35 3.48 -2.96
CA ALA A 17 -10.10 3.40 -1.52
C ALA A 17 -9.60 4.74 -0.95
N VAL A 18 -8.61 5.35 -1.61
CA VAL A 18 -8.08 6.68 -1.25
C VAL A 18 -9.19 7.72 -1.28
N ARG A 19 -9.98 7.77 -2.35
CA ARG A 19 -11.12 8.69 -2.48
C ARG A 19 -12.16 8.51 -1.37
N ARG A 20 -12.44 7.26 -0.96
CA ARG A 20 -13.34 6.99 0.16
C ARG A 20 -12.79 7.52 1.48
N ASN A 21 -11.50 7.31 1.75
CA ASN A 21 -10.87 7.80 2.98
C ASN A 21 -10.82 9.32 3.01
N VAL A 22 -10.44 9.96 1.91
CA VAL A 22 -10.43 11.43 1.78
C VAL A 22 -11.84 11.99 1.94
N ALA A 23 -12.85 11.41 1.28
CA ALA A 23 -14.23 11.87 1.44
C ALA A 23 -14.72 11.72 2.88
N ALA A 24 -14.34 10.66 3.59
CA ALA A 24 -14.75 10.44 4.98
C ALA A 24 -14.24 11.54 5.94
N GLN A 25 -13.07 12.14 5.67
CA GLN A 25 -12.45 13.13 6.56
C GLN A 25 -12.57 14.58 6.04
N CYS A 26 -12.61 14.77 4.72
CA CYS A 26 -12.52 16.08 4.06
C CYS A 26 -13.80 16.48 3.31
N ALA A 27 -14.92 15.77 3.50
CA ALA A 27 -16.19 16.02 2.77
C ALA A 27 -16.67 17.48 2.86
N VAL A 28 -16.34 18.21 3.91
CA VAL A 28 -16.75 19.61 4.08
C VAL A 28 -16.24 20.50 2.93
N ALA A 29 -15.03 20.24 2.42
CA ALA A 29 -14.43 21.00 1.32
C ALA A 29 -15.14 20.80 -0.01
N ALA A 30 -15.94 19.73 -0.16
CA ALA A 30 -16.71 19.49 -1.39
C ALA A 30 -17.74 20.59 -1.62
N TRP A 31 -18.30 21.13 -0.54
CA TRP A 31 -19.39 22.11 -0.59
C TRP A 31 -18.92 23.53 -0.85
N SER A 32 -17.65 23.82 -0.61
CA SER A 32 -17.01 25.11 -0.89
C SER A 32 -16.34 25.15 -2.26
N ALA A 33 -16.29 24.03 -2.99
CA ALA A 33 -15.68 23.96 -4.30
C ALA A 33 -16.59 24.56 -5.38
N ALA A 34 -16.07 25.50 -6.15
CA ALA A 34 -16.79 26.11 -7.28
C ALA A 34 -16.85 25.19 -8.52
N ASP A 35 -15.79 24.40 -8.76
CA ASP A 35 -15.63 23.58 -9.97
C ASP A 35 -15.42 22.10 -9.65
N ASP A 36 -14.22 21.71 -9.22
CA ASP A 36 -13.87 20.31 -8.94
C ASP A 36 -13.90 20.02 -7.43
N PRO A 37 -14.94 19.36 -6.91
CA PRO A 37 -15.00 18.98 -5.50
C PRO A 37 -13.87 18.02 -5.12
N TRP A 38 -13.35 17.21 -6.05
CA TRP A 38 -12.22 16.34 -5.74
C TRP A 38 -10.91 17.11 -5.59
N GLY A 39 -10.69 18.16 -6.38
CA GLY A 39 -9.58 19.08 -6.22
C GLY A 39 -9.54 19.62 -4.80
N ALA A 40 -10.63 20.28 -4.36
CA ALA A 40 -10.75 20.83 -3.01
C ALA A 40 -10.56 19.78 -1.91
N LEU A 41 -11.10 18.57 -2.09
CA LEU A 41 -10.92 17.46 -1.15
C LEU A 41 -9.46 17.02 -1.03
N PHE A 42 -8.76 16.88 -2.16
CA PHE A 42 -7.37 16.45 -2.17
C PHE A 42 -6.41 17.55 -1.70
N ASP A 43 -6.75 18.82 -1.93
CA ASP A 43 -6.00 19.97 -1.42
C ASP A 43 -6.13 20.02 0.11
N LEU A 44 -7.35 19.93 0.65
CA LEU A 44 -7.57 19.86 2.11
C LEU A 44 -6.88 18.63 2.73
N ALA A 45 -6.90 17.47 2.06
CA ALA A 45 -6.19 16.27 2.52
C ALA A 45 -4.66 16.41 2.47
N ALA A 46 -4.13 17.24 1.58
CA ALA A 46 -2.70 17.55 1.54
C ALA A 46 -2.31 18.51 2.68
N GLU A 47 -3.19 19.46 3.01
CA GLU A 47 -3.04 20.39 4.13
C GLU A 47 -3.23 19.73 5.50
N SER A 48 -3.99 18.64 5.59
CA SER A 48 -4.21 17.91 6.85
C SER A 48 -3.01 17.11 7.36
N ARG A 49 -1.84 17.26 6.72
CA ARG A 49 -0.59 16.67 7.17
C ARG A 49 -0.14 17.33 8.47
N THR A 50 0.37 16.51 9.37
CA THR A 50 0.99 16.95 10.62
C THR A 50 2.48 17.22 10.41
N GLU A 51 3.12 17.96 11.31
CA GLU A 51 4.58 18.19 11.26
C GLU A 51 5.39 16.88 11.38
N ASP A 52 4.78 15.83 11.94
CA ASP A 52 5.37 14.49 12.06
C ASP A 52 5.23 13.66 10.76
N ASP A 53 4.41 14.09 9.80
CA ASP A 53 4.22 13.39 8.53
C ASP A 53 5.38 13.67 7.56
N SER A 54 5.93 12.61 6.96
CA SER A 54 7.01 12.76 5.98
C SER A 54 6.50 13.39 4.70
N GLU A 55 7.26 14.34 4.16
CA GLU A 55 7.06 14.88 2.82
C GLU A 55 7.10 13.79 1.73
N LEU A 56 7.72 12.65 2.01
CA LEU A 56 7.79 11.48 1.12
C LEU A 56 6.43 10.76 1.01
N VAL A 57 5.51 10.95 1.95
CA VAL A 57 4.17 10.39 1.84
C VAL A 57 3.41 11.24 0.83
N PRO A 58 2.94 10.68 -0.30
CA PRO A 58 2.20 11.47 -1.27
C PRO A 58 0.75 11.69 -0.80
N PHE A 59 0.14 12.81 -1.19
CA PHE A 59 -1.23 13.16 -0.76
C PHE A 59 -2.31 12.19 -1.27
N TRP A 60 -1.98 11.37 -2.28
CA TRP A 60 -2.84 10.29 -2.79
C TRP A 60 -2.65 8.96 -2.03
N VAL A 61 -1.94 8.97 -0.91
CA VAL A 61 -1.95 7.92 0.12
C VAL A 61 -2.55 8.57 1.36
N PHE A 62 -3.76 8.16 1.72
CA PHE A 62 -4.52 8.78 2.80
C PHE A 62 -5.06 7.72 3.76
N PRO A 63 -4.78 7.84 5.08
CA PRO A 63 -5.16 6.84 6.06
C PRO A 63 -6.69 6.77 6.22
N GLY A 64 -7.19 5.58 6.56
CA GLY A 64 -8.62 5.38 6.82
C GLY A 64 -9.04 3.92 6.69
N ASP A 65 -10.32 3.67 6.89
CA ASP A 65 -10.90 2.33 6.95
C ASP A 65 -10.96 1.64 5.58
N ALA A 66 -11.07 2.40 4.48
CA ALA A 66 -11.10 1.81 3.16
C ALA A 66 -9.70 1.33 2.76
N LYS A 67 -9.56 0.03 2.61
CA LYS A 67 -8.33 -0.65 2.16
C LYS A 67 -8.60 -1.45 0.90
N ILE A 68 -7.56 -1.66 0.11
CA ILE A 68 -7.62 -2.60 -1.01
C ILE A 68 -7.38 -3.99 -0.44
N GLU A 69 -8.38 -4.85 -0.55
CA GLU A 69 -8.31 -6.22 -0.06
C GLU A 69 -8.17 -7.21 -1.20
N ARG A 70 -7.41 -8.28 -0.94
CA ARG A 70 -7.25 -9.41 -1.85
C ARG A 70 -7.68 -10.67 -1.14
N HIS A 71 -8.83 -11.21 -1.56
CA HIS A 71 -9.28 -12.51 -1.08
C HIS A 71 -8.79 -13.60 -2.02
N VAL A 72 -8.11 -14.60 -1.45
CA VAL A 72 -7.75 -15.83 -2.14
C VAL A 72 -8.42 -16.99 -1.39
N PRO A 73 -9.36 -17.73 -2.02
CA PRO A 73 -9.98 -18.86 -1.37
C PRO A 73 -8.95 -19.97 -1.17
N LEU A 74 -8.67 -20.30 0.10
CA LEU A 74 -7.75 -21.37 0.48
C LEU A 74 -8.56 -22.53 1.04
N LEU A 75 -8.83 -23.53 0.20
CA LEU A 75 -9.49 -24.75 0.64
C LEU A 75 -8.48 -25.65 1.40
N PRO A 76 -8.88 -26.29 2.51
CA PRO A 76 -8.00 -27.20 3.25
C PRO A 76 -7.48 -28.33 2.36
N MET A 77 -6.19 -28.68 2.51
CA MET A 77 -5.50 -29.72 1.72
C MET A 77 -5.49 -29.51 0.20
N SER A 78 -5.83 -28.30 -0.25
CA SER A 78 -5.91 -27.98 -1.67
C SER A 78 -4.56 -27.59 -2.26
N LYS A 79 -4.37 -27.86 -3.56
CA LYS A 79 -3.13 -27.52 -4.28
C LYS A 79 -2.88 -26.01 -4.34
N GLU A 80 -3.94 -25.22 -4.23
CA GLU A 80 -4.00 -23.77 -4.29
C GLU A 80 -3.12 -23.13 -3.22
N VAL A 81 -3.00 -23.74 -2.03
CA VAL A 81 -2.11 -23.24 -0.96
C VAL A 81 -0.65 -23.25 -1.44
N GLY A 82 -0.21 -24.38 -2.00
CA GLY A 82 1.14 -24.52 -2.53
C GLY A 82 1.38 -23.66 -3.79
N GLN A 83 0.37 -23.55 -4.66
CA GLN A 83 0.43 -22.71 -5.85
C GLN A 83 0.55 -21.22 -5.50
N LEU A 84 -0.20 -20.73 -4.51
CA LEU A 84 -0.13 -19.35 -4.06
C LEU A 84 1.27 -19.02 -3.51
N ALA A 85 1.81 -19.89 -2.65
CA ALA A 85 3.15 -19.72 -2.09
C ALA A 85 4.23 -19.69 -3.19
N ARG A 86 4.12 -20.56 -4.21
CA ARG A 86 5.03 -20.56 -5.36
C ARG A 86 4.88 -19.28 -6.18
N LEU A 87 3.65 -18.87 -6.47
CA LEU A 87 3.34 -17.69 -7.27
C LEU A 87 3.90 -16.40 -6.65
N LYS A 88 3.77 -16.23 -5.33
CA LYS A 88 4.40 -15.11 -4.61
C LYS A 88 5.91 -15.09 -4.79
N ARG A 89 6.58 -16.23 -4.61
CA ARG A 89 8.04 -16.35 -4.80
C ARG A 89 8.46 -16.05 -6.24
N ASP A 90 7.70 -16.53 -7.21
CA ASP A 90 7.98 -16.30 -8.63
C ASP A 90 7.82 -14.81 -8.99
N VAL A 91 6.80 -14.11 -8.45
CA VAL A 91 6.61 -12.67 -8.63
C VAL A 91 7.75 -11.87 -7.98
N ALA A 92 8.14 -12.20 -6.74
CA ALA A 92 9.25 -11.55 -6.06
C ALA A 92 10.57 -11.71 -6.85
N ARG A 93 10.85 -12.93 -7.33
CA ARG A 93 12.02 -13.22 -8.18
C ARG A 93 11.96 -12.45 -9.49
N TYR A 94 10.81 -12.41 -10.15
CA TYR A 94 10.64 -11.66 -11.39
C TYR A 94 10.93 -10.17 -11.17
N ARG A 95 10.32 -9.55 -10.17
CA ARG A 95 10.56 -8.14 -9.80
C ARG A 95 12.02 -7.85 -9.47
N LEU A 96 12.70 -8.76 -8.78
CA LEU A 96 14.13 -8.65 -8.50
C LEU A 96 14.97 -8.60 -9.78
N VAL A 97 14.71 -9.49 -10.75
CA VAL A 97 15.45 -9.53 -12.03
C VAL A 97 15.23 -8.26 -12.86
N PHE A 98 14.02 -7.68 -12.81
CA PHE A 98 13.70 -6.43 -13.50
C PHE A 98 14.18 -5.16 -12.76
N GLY A 99 14.89 -5.30 -11.63
CA GLY A 99 15.38 -4.16 -10.86
C GLY A 99 14.27 -3.38 -10.14
N GLN A 100 13.10 -3.98 -9.96
CA GLN A 100 11.95 -3.39 -9.26
C GLN A 100 11.54 -4.20 -8.01
N PRO A 101 12.47 -4.62 -7.13
CA PRO A 101 12.10 -5.37 -5.95
C PRO A 101 11.24 -4.51 -5.01
N ARG A 102 10.07 -5.00 -4.63
CA ARG A 102 9.35 -4.46 -3.47
C ARG A 102 10.03 -4.99 -2.22
N GLN A 103 10.31 -4.12 -1.25
CA GLN A 103 11.02 -4.51 -0.03
C GLN A 103 10.32 -5.68 0.68
N ASP A 104 9.01 -5.59 0.90
CA ASP A 104 8.24 -6.65 1.58
C ASP A 104 8.32 -7.99 0.84
N ASP A 105 8.16 -7.99 -0.49
CA ASP A 105 8.27 -9.21 -1.31
C ASP A 105 9.67 -9.83 -1.23
N LEU A 106 10.71 -8.99 -1.19
CA LEU A 106 12.09 -9.44 -1.05
C LEU A 106 12.33 -10.06 0.33
N MET A 107 11.82 -9.44 1.39
CA MET A 107 11.90 -9.98 2.75
C MET A 107 11.15 -11.31 2.89
N GLU A 108 9.98 -11.45 2.26
CA GLU A 108 9.24 -12.72 2.20
C GLU A 108 10.01 -13.77 1.38
N TYR A 109 10.65 -13.37 0.27
CA TYR A 109 11.43 -14.25 -0.59
C TYR A 109 12.72 -14.78 0.09
N LEU A 110 13.40 -13.94 0.88
CA LEU A 110 14.61 -14.32 1.61
C LEU A 110 14.34 -15.38 2.71
N GLY A 111 13.07 -15.65 3.03
CA GLY A 111 12.67 -16.74 3.92
C GLY A 111 12.85 -16.41 5.40
N GLU A 112 13.17 -17.44 6.20
CA GLU A 112 13.37 -17.33 7.65
C GLU A 112 14.72 -16.68 7.96
N ILE A 113 14.72 -15.36 7.93
CA ILE A 113 15.74 -14.50 8.52
C ILE A 113 15.18 -14.03 9.86
N SER A 114 16.02 -13.97 10.91
CA SER A 114 15.58 -13.44 12.21
C SER A 114 15.01 -12.03 12.06
N GLU A 115 14.01 -11.67 12.87
CA GLU A 115 13.38 -10.34 12.79
C GLU A 115 14.39 -9.20 13.00
N ASP A 116 15.40 -9.40 13.84
CA ASP A 116 16.51 -8.45 14.01
C ASP A 116 17.29 -8.24 12.71
N LYS A 117 17.64 -9.35 12.04
CA LYS A 117 18.37 -9.28 10.76
C LYS A 117 17.47 -8.76 9.64
N ARG A 118 16.17 -9.01 9.68
CA ARG A 118 15.20 -8.41 8.76
C ARG A 118 15.13 -6.89 8.92
N ARG A 119 15.10 -6.39 10.15
CA ARG A 119 15.15 -4.94 10.42
C ARG A 119 16.45 -4.32 9.95
N GLU A 120 17.58 -4.98 10.18
CA GLU A 120 18.90 -4.51 9.73
C GLU A 120 18.97 -4.38 8.19
N LEU A 121 18.39 -5.34 7.46
CA LEU A 121 18.41 -5.36 5.99
C LEU A 121 17.36 -4.44 5.35
N ARG A 122 16.32 -4.03 6.09
CA ARG A 122 15.26 -3.16 5.57
C ARG A 122 15.72 -1.71 5.56
N ILE A 123 15.72 -1.09 4.38
CA ILE A 123 15.91 0.36 4.30
C ILE A 123 14.60 1.01 4.75
N ASP A 124 14.58 1.48 5.99
CA ASP A 124 13.44 2.19 6.54
C ASP A 124 13.43 3.65 6.08
N LEU A 125 12.56 3.95 5.12
CA LEU A 125 12.31 5.31 4.62
C LEU A 125 10.98 5.86 5.15
N SER A 126 10.40 5.24 6.18
CA SER A 126 9.18 5.77 6.78
C SER A 126 9.44 7.10 7.50
N PRO A 127 8.45 8.01 7.57
CA PRO A 127 8.55 9.20 8.40
C PRO A 127 9.06 8.91 9.81
N ASN A 128 9.95 9.76 10.32
CA ASN A 128 10.41 9.72 11.70
C ASN A 128 9.25 10.08 12.66
N GLY A 129 8.37 9.12 12.96
CA GLY A 129 7.30 9.34 13.95
C GLY A 129 6.41 8.16 14.28
N GLY A 130 6.23 7.20 13.37
CA GLY A 130 5.26 6.11 13.58
C GLY A 130 5.90 4.73 13.60
N LYS A 131 6.23 4.20 14.79
CA LYS A 131 6.24 2.73 14.94
C LYS A 131 4.82 2.25 14.59
N PRO A 132 4.61 1.38 13.59
CA PRO A 132 3.30 0.80 13.38
C PRO A 132 2.93 0.04 14.66
N ALA A 133 1.80 0.39 15.26
CA ALA A 133 1.18 -0.39 16.31
C ALA A 133 0.89 -1.78 15.71
N LEU A 134 1.66 -2.78 16.18
CA LEU A 134 1.34 -4.17 15.95
C LEU A 134 0.00 -4.45 16.63
N THR A 135 -1.04 -4.66 15.84
CA THR A 135 -2.28 -5.34 16.22
C THR A 135 -2.60 -6.37 15.16
#